data_AF-A0A7L2FN51-F1
#
_entry.id   AF-A0A7L2FN51-F1
#
_cell.length_a   1.000
_cell.length_b   1.000
_cell.length_c   1.000
_cell.angle_alpha   90.00
_cell.angle_beta   90.00
_cell.angle_gamma   90.00
#
_symmetry.space_group_name_H-M   'P 1'
#
loop_
_entity.id
_entity.type
_entity.pdbx_description
1 polymer ?
#
loop_
_entity_poly.entity_id
_entity_poly.type
_entity_poly.pdbx_seq_one_letter_code
_entity_poly.pdbx_strand_id
1 'polypeptide(L)'
;SALPEKKMIFKGLPANKEDMNKLMLIPLVHSPLPGGSALITFEEAEVAQRIIEKKEHIVELSCGQLEELDQCRVKVQAVPVDILLPSALEIRLTQSSRSILVSDLPSLGIPKEALLDKLELFFSKTKNGGSEVESRNFLEDSQEVVLTFTEDGVAEPLIERGHIQVPIGKGKYKIKVSPCMSGDISNLQLQPSRCPRTVLLLGIPDVLSVESMRDALEIHFQKASRGGGEVDALAYVPAGRTGVAVFVED
;
A
#
# COMPACT_ATOMS: atom_id res chain seq x y z
N SER A 1 -0.30 19.98 -28.29
CA SER A 1 -0.30 18.84 -29.23
C SER A 1 -0.13 17.57 -28.41
N ALA A 2 -1.04 16.60 -28.52
CA ALA A 2 -0.85 15.31 -27.86
C ALA A 2 0.32 14.58 -28.54
N LEU A 3 1.36 14.22 -27.78
CA LEU A 3 2.47 13.42 -28.29
C LEU A 3 1.94 12.06 -28.77
N PRO A 4 2.48 11.47 -29.84
CA PRO A 4 2.03 10.17 -30.34
C PRO A 4 2.41 9.06 -29.37
N GLU A 5 1.42 8.34 -28.82
CA GLU A 5 1.64 7.14 -28.02
C GLU A 5 1.94 5.93 -28.93
N LYS A 6 3.01 5.19 -28.62
CA LYS A 6 3.36 3.95 -29.31
C LYS A 6 3.64 2.85 -28.31
N LYS A 7 2.86 1.76 -28.38
CA LYS A 7 3.06 0.58 -27.53
C LYS A 7 4.37 -0.11 -27.92
N MET A 8 5.28 -0.24 -26.97
CA MET A 8 6.54 -0.97 -27.11
C MET A 8 6.46 -2.29 -26.35
N ILE A 9 7.08 -3.35 -26.89
CA ILE A 9 7.13 -4.66 -26.22
C ILE A 9 8.37 -4.70 -25.33
N PHE A 10 8.17 -4.76 -24.02
CA PHE A 10 9.25 -5.00 -23.06
C PHE A 10 9.42 -6.52 -22.84
N LYS A 11 10.48 -7.10 -23.42
CA LYS A 11 10.92 -8.46 -23.09
C LYS A 11 12.09 -8.33 -22.11
N GLY A 12 11.80 -8.28 -20.81
CA GLY A 12 12.85 -8.21 -19.79
C GLY A 12 13.81 -9.38 -19.92
N LEU A 13 15.12 -9.10 -19.90
CA LEU A 13 16.13 -10.14 -19.72
C LEU A 13 15.95 -10.70 -18.30
N PRO A 14 15.85 -12.03 -18.11
CA PRO A 14 15.86 -12.60 -16.77
C PRO A 14 17.28 -12.42 -16.22
N ALA A 15 17.54 -11.29 -15.56
CA ALA A 15 18.62 -11.25 -14.58
C ALA A 15 18.36 -12.37 -13.56
N ASN A 16 19.43 -13.02 -13.09
CA ASN A 16 19.38 -14.17 -12.19
C ASN A 16 18.26 -14.05 -11.14
N LYS A 17 17.58 -15.17 -10.88
CA LYS A 17 16.31 -15.28 -10.14
C LYS A 17 16.31 -14.77 -8.69
N GLU A 18 17.37 -14.13 -8.23
CA GLU A 18 17.48 -13.57 -6.89
C GLU A 18 17.79 -12.07 -7.00
N ASP A 19 16.81 -11.30 -6.55
CA ASP A 19 16.81 -9.90 -6.19
C ASP A 19 16.79 -8.78 -7.25
N MET A 20 15.92 -7.82 -6.91
CA MET A 20 15.66 -6.49 -7.49
C MET A 20 14.59 -6.44 -8.60
N ASN A 21 13.41 -5.93 -8.19
CA ASN A 21 12.31 -5.41 -9.01
C ASN A 21 11.09 -6.31 -9.26
N LYS A 22 10.74 -7.22 -8.33
CA LYS A 22 9.32 -7.56 -8.18
C LYS A 22 8.69 -6.50 -7.28
N LEU A 23 7.83 -5.66 -7.85
CA LEU A 23 6.92 -4.85 -7.05
C LEU A 23 6.05 -5.81 -6.24
N MET A 24 6.36 -5.95 -4.95
CA MET A 24 5.55 -6.70 -4.00
C MET A 24 4.56 -5.71 -3.39
N LEU A 25 3.28 -5.87 -3.72
CA LEU A 25 2.19 -5.11 -3.11
C LEU A 25 1.61 -5.98 -2.00
N ILE A 26 1.75 -5.54 -0.75
CA ILE A 26 1.11 -6.18 0.40
C ILE A 26 -0.16 -5.35 0.68
N PRO A 27 -1.36 -5.86 0.35
CA PRO A 27 -2.59 -5.10 0.55
C PRO A 27 -2.95 -5.01 2.04
N LEU A 28 -3.25 -3.79 2.50
CA LEU A 28 -3.81 -3.52 3.82
C LEU A 28 -5.19 -2.87 3.63
N VAL A 29 -6.26 -3.67 3.69
CA VAL A 29 -7.61 -3.22 3.34
C VAL A 29 -8.40 -2.85 4.59
N HIS A 30 -8.88 -1.61 4.65
CA HIS A 30 -9.76 -1.13 5.71
C HIS A 30 -11.20 -1.10 5.20
N SER A 31 -12.06 -1.97 5.73
CA SER A 31 -13.46 -2.05 5.32
C SER A 31 -14.39 -1.58 6.44
N PRO A 32 -15.37 -0.70 6.18
CA PRO A 32 -16.38 -0.35 7.17
C PRO A 32 -17.24 -1.58 7.48
N LEU A 33 -17.55 -1.77 8.76
CA LEU A 33 -18.37 -2.85 9.26
C LEU A 33 -19.65 -2.24 9.89
N PRO A 34 -20.86 -2.59 9.40
CA PRO A 34 -22.09 -1.99 9.88
C PRO A 34 -22.39 -2.40 11.33
N GLY A 35 -23.13 -1.56 12.06
CA GLY A 35 -23.60 -1.93 13.39
C GLY A 35 -24.56 -3.12 13.36
N GLY A 36 -24.55 -3.92 14.43
CA GLY A 36 -25.33 -5.15 14.53
C GLY A 36 -24.76 -6.27 13.65
N SER A 37 -23.44 -6.29 13.49
CA SER A 37 -22.74 -7.29 12.68
C SER A 37 -21.48 -7.79 13.37
N ALA A 38 -21.01 -8.97 12.94
CA ALA A 38 -19.74 -9.52 13.39
C ALA A 38 -18.98 -10.16 12.23
N LEU A 39 -17.65 -10.08 12.25
CA LEU A 39 -16.78 -10.87 11.39
C LEU A 39 -16.19 -12.01 12.20
N ILE A 40 -16.19 -13.20 11.61
CA ILE A 40 -15.54 -14.38 12.17
C ILE A 40 -14.60 -14.94 11.12
N THR A 41 -13.32 -15.06 11.46
CA THR A 41 -12.31 -15.76 10.68
C THR A 41 -12.05 -17.12 11.32
N PHE A 42 -12.14 -18.17 10.52
CA PHE A 42 -11.87 -19.55 10.92
C PHE A 42 -10.48 -19.97 10.49
N GLU A 43 -9.89 -20.97 11.14
CA GLU A 43 -8.62 -21.52 10.68
C GLU A 43 -8.76 -22.20 9.31
N GLU A 44 -9.88 -22.91 9.11
CA GLU A 44 -10.18 -23.69 7.90
C GLU A 44 -11.24 -23.00 7.01
N ALA A 45 -10.95 -22.86 5.72
CA ALA A 45 -11.88 -22.28 4.74
C ALA A 45 -13.18 -23.10 4.59
N GLU A 46 -13.11 -24.41 4.75
CA GLU A 46 -14.28 -25.31 4.65
C GLU A 46 -15.33 -25.00 5.73
N VAL A 47 -14.90 -24.57 6.92
CA VAL A 47 -15.80 -24.20 8.02
C VAL A 47 -16.60 -22.95 7.63
N ALA A 48 -15.91 -21.91 7.16
CA ALA A 48 -16.55 -20.68 6.69
C ALA A 48 -17.56 -20.96 5.58
N GLN A 49 -17.19 -21.80 4.60
CA GLN A 49 -18.08 -22.19 3.51
C GLN A 49 -19.36 -22.87 4.03
N ARG A 50 -19.26 -23.85 4.93
CA ARG A 50 -20.44 -24.53 5.51
C ARG A 50 -21.37 -23.56 6.25
N ILE A 51 -20.79 -22.61 6.99
CA ILE A 51 -21.55 -21.59 7.73
C ILE A 51 -22.32 -20.68 6.77
N ILE A 52 -21.69 -20.25 5.68
CA ILE A 52 -22.30 -19.42 4.63
C ILE A 52 -23.40 -20.19 3.89
N GLU A 53 -23.18 -21.46 3.55
CA GLU A 53 -24.16 -22.32 2.86
C GLU A 53 -25.44 -22.51 3.68
N LYS A 54 -25.31 -22.60 5.01
CA LYS A 54 -26.44 -22.70 5.93
C LYS A 54 -27.25 -21.40 6.03
N LYS A 55 -26.65 -20.26 5.68
CA LYS A 55 -27.21 -18.89 5.65
C LYS A 55 -27.75 -18.33 6.96
N GLU A 56 -28.51 -19.09 7.73
CA GLU A 56 -29.18 -18.63 8.93
C GLU A 56 -28.77 -19.50 10.13
N HIS A 57 -28.43 -18.84 11.23
CA HIS A 57 -28.02 -19.49 12.46
C HIS A 57 -28.84 -18.94 13.62
N ILE A 58 -29.27 -19.83 14.52
CA ILE A 58 -30.01 -19.46 15.72
C ILE A 58 -29.05 -19.53 16.91
N VAL A 59 -28.55 -18.38 17.33
CA VAL A 59 -27.61 -18.23 18.44
C VAL A 59 -28.39 -18.20 19.74
N GLU A 60 -28.03 -19.10 20.65
CA GLU A 60 -28.56 -19.13 22.01
C GLU A 60 -27.71 -18.21 22.86
N LEU A 61 -28.35 -17.20 23.45
CA LEU A 61 -27.73 -16.23 24.34
C LEU A 61 -27.94 -16.68 25.79
N SER A 62 -26.85 -16.83 26.52
CA SER A 62 -26.87 -17.08 27.95
C SER A 62 -27.03 -15.75 28.69
N CYS A 63 -28.27 -15.34 28.97
CA CYS A 63 -28.54 -14.16 29.79
C CYS A 63 -28.32 -14.50 31.27
N GLY A 64 -27.12 -14.22 31.80
CA GLY A 64 -26.82 -14.45 33.21
C GLY A 64 -27.41 -13.37 34.11
N GLN A 65 -28.48 -13.70 34.88
CA GLN A 65 -28.79 -13.25 36.25
C GLN A 65 -30.26 -13.47 36.70
N LEU A 66 -31.11 -14.12 35.90
CA LEU A 66 -32.41 -14.57 36.38
C LEU A 66 -32.48 -16.09 36.31
N GLU A 67 -32.55 -16.70 37.49
CA GLU A 67 -32.95 -18.08 37.65
C GLU A 67 -34.35 -18.23 37.01
N GLU A 68 -34.43 -19.16 36.07
CA GLU A 68 -35.64 -19.62 35.37
C GLU A 68 -36.12 -18.80 34.16
N LEU A 69 -35.88 -19.38 32.97
CA LEU A 69 -36.60 -19.18 31.70
C LEU A 69 -36.51 -17.80 31.02
N ASP A 70 -35.41 -17.58 30.30
CA ASP A 70 -35.52 -17.27 28.86
C ASP A 70 -34.15 -17.43 28.20
N GLN A 71 -33.92 -18.57 27.55
CA GLN A 71 -32.83 -18.69 26.57
C GLN A 71 -33.19 -17.78 25.41
N CYS A 72 -32.62 -16.57 25.39
CA CYS A 72 -32.86 -15.64 24.29
C CYS A 72 -32.22 -16.21 23.02
N ARG A 73 -33.03 -16.39 21.97
CA ARG A 73 -32.58 -16.94 20.69
C ARG A 73 -32.54 -15.83 19.67
N VAL A 74 -31.36 -15.59 19.11
CA VAL A 74 -31.16 -14.59 18.06
C VAL A 74 -30.94 -15.29 16.73
N LYS A 75 -31.66 -14.83 15.72
CA LYS A 75 -31.44 -15.25 14.34
C LYS A 75 -30.40 -14.33 13.71
N VAL A 76 -29.28 -14.89 13.29
CA VAL A 76 -28.23 -14.17 12.54
C VAL A 76 -28.11 -14.72 11.13
N GLN A 77 -27.76 -13.86 10.18
CA GLN A 77 -27.52 -14.24 8.80
C GLN A 77 -26.02 -14.28 8.51
N ALA A 78 -25.52 -15.42 8.06
CA ALA A 78 -24.17 -15.60 7.56
C ALA A 78 -24.12 -15.27 6.06
N VAL A 79 -23.27 -14.31 5.72
CA VAL A 79 -23.00 -13.92 4.34
C VAL A 79 -21.49 -13.94 4.10
N PRO A 80 -21.06 -14.19 2.86
CA PRO A 80 -19.65 -14.22 2.57
C PRO A 80 -19.06 -12.80 2.50
N VAL A 81 -17.74 -12.70 2.67
CA VAL A 81 -17.01 -11.42 2.66
C VAL A 81 -16.21 -11.29 1.39
N ASP A 82 -16.41 -10.17 0.68
CA ASP A 82 -15.63 -9.78 -0.50
C ASP A 82 -14.88 -8.48 -0.20
N ILE A 83 -13.58 -8.45 -0.50
CA ILE A 83 -12.73 -7.27 -0.43
C ILE A 83 -12.23 -6.87 -1.81
N LEU A 84 -11.86 -5.61 -2.00
CA LEU A 84 -11.27 -5.13 -3.24
C LEU A 84 -9.75 -5.17 -3.14
N LEU A 85 -9.11 -6.03 -3.94
CA LEU A 85 -7.66 -6.14 -4.00
C LEU A 85 -7.09 -5.50 -5.27
N PRO A 86 -5.89 -4.89 -5.21
CA PRO A 86 -5.15 -4.47 -6.40
C PRO A 86 -4.95 -5.62 -7.40
N SER A 87 -5.28 -5.38 -8.67
CA SER A 87 -5.15 -6.35 -9.76
C SER A 87 -4.21 -5.88 -10.88
N ALA A 88 -4.17 -4.57 -11.14
CA ALA A 88 -3.23 -3.97 -12.07
C ALA A 88 -2.85 -2.56 -11.62
N LEU A 89 -1.58 -2.19 -11.87
CA LEU A 89 -1.01 -0.89 -11.55
C LEU A 89 -0.35 -0.32 -12.80
N GLU A 90 -0.73 0.90 -13.18
CA GLU A 90 -0.08 1.64 -14.27
C GLU A 90 0.66 2.84 -13.70
N ILE A 91 1.97 2.87 -13.93
CA ILE A 91 2.84 3.97 -13.52
C ILE A 91 3.18 4.79 -14.75
N ARG A 92 2.88 6.08 -14.70
CA ARG A 92 3.31 7.02 -15.71
C ARG A 92 4.64 7.62 -15.27
N LEU A 93 5.61 7.59 -16.18
CA LEU A 93 6.91 8.23 -15.97
C LEU A 93 6.96 9.53 -16.77
N THR A 94 7.34 10.61 -16.10
CA THR A 94 7.52 11.93 -16.70
C THR A 94 8.92 12.44 -16.42
N GLN A 95 9.58 12.97 -17.44
CA GLN A 95 10.85 13.66 -17.29
C GLN A 95 10.62 15.07 -16.74
N SER A 96 11.40 15.48 -15.75
CA SER A 96 11.38 16.85 -15.24
C SER A 96 12.05 17.83 -16.21
N SER A 97 11.39 18.97 -16.47
CA SER A 97 11.95 20.12 -17.19
C SER A 97 12.92 20.95 -16.33
N ARG A 98 12.89 20.76 -15.01
CA ARG A 98 13.64 21.54 -14.01
C ARG A 98 14.67 20.76 -13.23
N SER A 99 14.64 19.43 -13.28
CA SER A 99 15.47 18.59 -12.42
C SER A 99 16.42 17.72 -13.24
N ILE A 100 17.65 17.65 -12.79
CA ILE A 100 18.68 16.77 -13.34
C ILE A 100 19.17 15.80 -12.28
N LEU A 101 19.55 14.61 -12.73
CA LEU A 101 20.26 13.64 -11.91
C LEU A 101 21.76 13.72 -12.22
N VAL A 102 22.56 13.92 -11.19
CA VAL A 102 24.02 13.99 -11.28
C VAL A 102 24.62 12.74 -10.66
N SER A 103 25.38 12.00 -11.47
CA SER A 103 26.03 10.74 -11.10
C SER A 103 27.52 10.76 -11.43
N ASP A 104 28.21 9.66 -11.16
CA ASP A 104 29.67 9.54 -11.27
C ASP A 104 30.41 10.58 -10.41
N LEU A 105 29.89 10.85 -9.21
CA LEU A 105 30.46 11.83 -8.29
C LEU A 105 31.78 11.34 -7.69
N PRO A 106 32.80 12.22 -7.57
CA PRO A 106 34.10 11.81 -7.07
C PRO A 106 34.10 11.59 -5.55
N SER A 107 34.77 10.52 -5.09
CA SER A 107 34.98 10.23 -3.67
C SER A 107 36.18 11.01 -3.10
N LEU A 108 35.96 12.28 -2.73
CA LEU A 108 37.03 13.22 -2.36
C LEU A 108 37.30 13.35 -0.85
N GLY A 109 36.66 12.53 -0.02
CA GLY A 109 36.78 12.63 1.44
C GLY A 109 36.25 13.95 2.02
N ILE A 110 35.50 14.72 1.24
CA ILE A 110 34.84 15.95 1.67
C ILE A 110 33.44 15.62 2.22
N PRO A 111 32.90 16.45 3.14
CA PRO A 111 31.54 16.29 3.62
C PRO A 111 30.52 16.36 2.47
N LYS A 112 29.43 15.59 2.58
CA LYS A 112 28.33 15.56 1.59
C LYS A 112 27.79 16.96 1.27
N GLU A 113 27.55 17.77 2.29
CA GLU A 113 27.10 19.16 2.12
C GLU A 113 28.09 20.02 1.34
N ALA A 114 29.39 19.85 1.59
CA ALA A 114 30.40 20.60 0.86
C ALA A 114 30.43 20.22 -0.63
N LEU A 115 30.14 18.95 -0.98
CA LEU A 115 29.99 18.55 -2.37
C LEU A 115 28.75 19.18 -3.00
N LEU A 116 27.61 19.17 -2.29
CA LEU A 116 26.38 19.83 -2.74
C LEU A 116 26.59 21.34 -2.97
N ASP A 117 27.31 22.03 -2.08
CA ASP A 117 27.70 23.44 -2.27
C ASP A 117 28.46 23.68 -3.56
N LYS A 118 29.39 22.78 -3.91
CA LYS A 118 30.17 22.93 -5.15
C LYS A 118 29.32 22.66 -6.39
N LEU A 119 28.43 21.68 -6.34
CA LEU A 119 27.51 21.39 -7.43
C LEU A 119 26.54 22.56 -7.62
N GLU A 120 25.88 23.02 -6.56
CA GLU A 120 24.97 24.17 -6.60
C GLU A 120 25.66 25.40 -7.18
N LEU A 121 26.83 25.80 -6.64
CA LEU A 121 27.57 26.97 -7.12
C LEU A 121 28.01 26.85 -8.60
N PHE A 122 28.20 25.62 -9.09
CA PHE A 122 28.53 25.38 -10.48
C PHE A 122 27.29 25.49 -11.38
N PHE A 123 26.21 24.81 -11.01
CA PHE A 123 24.99 24.76 -11.80
C PHE A 123 24.13 26.01 -11.67
N SER A 124 24.33 26.85 -10.65
CA SER A 124 23.68 28.16 -10.51
C SER A 124 24.10 29.19 -11.56
N LYS A 125 25.13 28.88 -12.36
CA LYS A 125 25.72 29.81 -13.32
C LYS A 125 25.17 29.57 -14.72
N THR A 126 24.55 30.60 -15.29
CA THR A 126 24.06 30.61 -16.68
C THR A 126 25.14 30.34 -17.73
N LYS A 127 26.39 30.74 -17.48
CA LYS A 127 27.53 30.38 -18.36
C LYS A 127 27.81 28.88 -18.46
N ASN A 128 27.40 28.12 -17.45
CA ASN A 128 27.46 26.67 -17.45
C ASN A 128 26.16 26.06 -17.99
N GLY A 129 25.21 26.90 -18.43
CA GLY A 129 23.89 26.54 -18.93
C GLY A 129 22.95 25.98 -17.86
N GLY A 130 23.15 26.35 -16.60
CA GLY A 130 22.18 26.15 -15.53
C GLY A 130 21.52 27.47 -15.10
N SER A 131 20.78 27.45 -14.00
CA SER A 131 20.07 28.61 -13.43
C SER A 131 20.08 28.52 -11.90
N GLU A 132 19.47 29.48 -11.22
CA GLU A 132 19.28 29.40 -9.77
C GLU A 132 18.69 28.02 -9.34
N VAL A 133 19.27 27.46 -8.29
CA VAL A 133 18.96 26.12 -7.80
C VAL A 133 17.96 26.26 -6.65
N GLU A 134 16.80 25.65 -6.82
CA GLU A 134 15.73 25.62 -5.81
C GLU A 134 16.02 24.56 -4.73
N SER A 135 16.50 23.38 -5.13
CA SER A 135 16.84 22.31 -4.19
C SER A 135 17.95 21.40 -4.69
N ARG A 136 18.66 20.80 -3.73
CA ARG A 136 19.75 19.86 -3.95
C ARG A 136 19.67 18.74 -2.92
N ASN A 137 19.51 17.50 -3.36
CA ASN A 137 19.35 16.36 -2.45
C ASN A 137 20.13 15.17 -2.98
N PHE A 138 20.75 14.41 -2.08
CA PHE A 138 21.19 13.07 -2.44
C PHE A 138 19.97 12.16 -2.55
N LEU A 139 19.96 11.26 -3.53
CA LEU A 139 19.01 10.17 -3.55
C LEU A 139 19.35 9.19 -2.43
N GLU A 140 18.34 8.86 -1.62
CA GLU A 140 18.44 7.81 -0.61
C GLU A 140 18.87 6.51 -1.31
N ASP A 141 19.84 5.81 -0.73
CA ASP A 141 20.43 4.56 -1.24
C ASP A 141 21.33 4.65 -2.49
N SER A 142 21.64 5.85 -3.01
CA SER A 142 22.64 6.02 -4.07
C SER A 142 23.65 7.15 -3.77
N GLN A 143 24.73 7.22 -4.56
CA GLN A 143 25.70 8.32 -4.52
C GLN A 143 25.35 9.40 -5.58
N GLU A 144 24.08 9.50 -5.96
CA GLU A 144 23.60 10.44 -6.97
C GLU A 144 22.93 11.65 -6.32
N VAL A 145 22.98 12.79 -7.00
CA VAL A 145 22.40 14.06 -6.54
C VAL A 145 21.33 14.52 -7.50
N VAL A 146 20.14 14.81 -6.98
CA VAL A 146 19.11 15.53 -7.71
C VAL A 146 19.30 17.03 -7.48
N LEU A 147 19.44 17.77 -8.56
CA LEU A 147 19.41 19.22 -8.56
C LEU A 147 18.13 19.68 -9.25
N THR A 148 17.37 20.55 -8.58
CA THR A 148 16.16 21.16 -9.14
C THR A 148 16.38 22.66 -9.27
N PHE A 149 16.10 23.17 -10.46
CA PHE A 149 16.23 24.57 -10.84
C PHE A 149 14.92 25.33 -10.63
N THR A 150 15.02 26.64 -10.40
CA THR A 150 13.84 27.52 -10.32
C THR A 150 13.18 27.71 -11.68
N GLU A 151 13.95 27.67 -12.77
CA GLU A 151 13.46 27.89 -14.13
C GLU A 151 13.21 26.58 -14.91
N ASP A 152 12.13 26.57 -15.69
CA ASP A 152 11.79 25.50 -16.64
C ASP A 152 12.70 25.51 -17.88
N GLY A 153 12.94 24.31 -18.43
CA GLY A 153 13.71 24.12 -19.67
C GLY A 153 15.23 24.10 -19.47
N VAL A 154 15.71 24.32 -18.24
CA VAL A 154 17.14 24.30 -17.92
C VAL A 154 17.71 22.87 -17.91
N ALA A 155 16.89 21.87 -17.58
CA ALA A 155 17.34 20.49 -17.48
C ALA A 155 17.75 19.90 -18.84
N GLU A 156 16.98 20.17 -19.91
CA GLU A 156 17.16 19.54 -21.23
C GLU A 156 18.55 19.82 -21.84
N PRO A 157 19.04 21.08 -21.92
CA PRO A 157 20.39 21.35 -22.44
C PRO A 157 21.51 20.77 -21.58
N LEU A 158 21.28 20.57 -20.27
CA LEU A 158 22.26 19.95 -19.38
C LEU A 158 22.31 18.43 -19.59
N ILE A 159 21.15 17.81 -19.78
CA ILE A 159 21.00 16.39 -20.09
C ILE A 159 21.61 16.04 -21.44
N GLU A 160 21.36 16.84 -22.48
CA GLU A 160 21.93 16.63 -23.84
C GLU A 160 23.47 16.64 -23.85
N ARG A 161 24.08 17.42 -22.96
CA ARG A 161 25.54 17.44 -22.79
C ARG A 161 26.07 16.12 -22.23
N GLY A 162 25.27 15.42 -21.43
CA GLY A 162 25.53 14.09 -20.87
C GLY A 162 26.65 14.02 -19.83
N HIS A 163 27.82 14.60 -20.10
CA HIS A 163 28.91 14.69 -19.14
C HIS A 163 29.51 16.09 -19.08
N ILE A 164 29.78 16.57 -17.87
CA ILE A 164 30.26 17.93 -17.62
C ILE A 164 31.48 17.87 -16.70
N GLN A 165 32.48 18.72 -16.96
CA GLN A 165 33.62 18.89 -16.06
C GLN A 165 33.33 19.95 -15.01
N VAL A 166 33.32 19.56 -13.73
CA VAL A 166 33.10 20.46 -12.61
C VAL A 166 34.38 20.63 -11.78
N PRO A 167 34.79 21.88 -11.49
CA PRO A 167 35.89 22.14 -10.57
C PRO A 167 35.43 21.92 -9.12
N ILE A 168 36.02 20.93 -8.45
CA ILE A 168 35.73 20.61 -7.05
C ILE A 168 37.05 20.65 -6.27
N GLY A 169 37.15 21.59 -5.34
CA GLY A 169 38.41 21.85 -4.62
C GLY A 169 39.53 22.28 -5.59
N LYS A 170 40.60 21.48 -5.68
CA LYS A 170 41.75 21.74 -6.55
C LYS A 170 41.71 20.94 -7.87
N GLY A 171 40.74 20.03 -8.04
CA GLY A 171 40.63 19.15 -9.20
C GLY A 171 39.49 19.52 -10.14
N LYS A 172 39.48 18.91 -11.33
CA LYS A 172 38.35 18.91 -12.27
C LYS A 172 37.86 17.48 -12.44
N TYR A 173 36.57 17.26 -12.24
CA TYR A 173 35.98 15.94 -12.26
C TYR A 173 34.90 15.89 -13.32
N LYS A 174 34.91 14.82 -14.11
CA LYS A 174 33.88 14.55 -15.11
C LYS A 174 32.72 13.86 -14.39
N ILE A 175 31.60 14.54 -14.32
CA ILE A 175 30.34 14.02 -13.76
C ILE A 175 29.37 13.73 -14.89
N LYS A 176 28.43 12.83 -14.66
CA LYS A 176 27.36 12.50 -15.60
C LYS A 176 26.08 13.24 -15.21
N VAL A 177 25.39 13.77 -16.22
CA VAL A 177 24.08 14.41 -16.11
C VAL A 177 23.09 13.58 -16.89
N SER A 178 22.02 13.14 -16.22
CA SER A 178 20.96 12.34 -16.81
C SER A 178 19.57 12.91 -16.46
N PRO A 179 18.52 12.53 -17.20
CA PRO A 179 17.17 12.97 -16.88
C PRO A 179 16.75 12.56 -15.47
N CYS A 180 16.09 13.48 -14.76
CA CYS A 180 15.36 13.14 -13.56
C CYS A 180 13.96 12.69 -13.94
N MET A 181 13.64 11.42 -13.70
CA MET A 181 12.30 10.86 -13.94
C MET A 181 11.48 10.94 -12.64
N SER A 182 10.24 11.38 -12.77
CA SER A 182 9.22 11.25 -11.73
C SER A 182 8.21 10.18 -12.16
N GLY A 183 7.79 9.34 -11.23
CA GLY A 183 6.76 8.34 -11.44
C GLY A 183 5.51 8.69 -10.67
N ASP A 184 4.36 8.65 -11.33
CA ASP A 184 3.06 8.79 -10.69
C ASP A 184 2.19 7.56 -10.98
N ILE A 185 1.34 7.20 -10.01
CA ILE A 185 0.33 6.17 -10.22
C ILE A 185 -0.77 6.77 -11.08
N SER A 186 -0.81 6.34 -12.33
CA SER A 186 -1.76 6.83 -13.32
C SER A 186 -3.06 6.02 -13.33
N ASN A 187 -3.01 4.74 -12.95
CA ASN A 187 -4.19 3.89 -12.83
C ASN A 187 -3.96 2.78 -11.78
N LEU A 188 -5.00 2.46 -11.02
CA LEU A 188 -5.04 1.31 -10.11
C LEU A 188 -6.37 0.59 -10.32
N GLN A 189 -6.29 -0.65 -10.83
CA GLN A 189 -7.48 -1.49 -11.02
C GLN A 189 -7.68 -2.38 -9.80
N LEU A 190 -8.90 -2.39 -9.28
CA LEU A 190 -9.29 -3.23 -8.16
C LEU A 190 -10.21 -4.35 -8.64
N GLN A 191 -10.06 -5.54 -8.05
CA GLN A 191 -10.91 -6.68 -8.34
C GLN A 191 -11.47 -7.26 -7.04
N PRO A 192 -12.76 -7.67 -7.01
CA PRO A 192 -13.33 -8.38 -5.87
C PRO A 192 -12.58 -9.69 -5.62
N SER A 193 -12.26 -9.93 -4.36
CA SER A 193 -11.65 -11.15 -3.86
C SER A 193 -12.43 -11.65 -2.65
N ARG A 194 -12.81 -12.92 -2.68
CA ARG A 194 -13.53 -13.58 -1.59
C ARG A 194 -12.55 -13.89 -0.46
N CYS A 195 -12.87 -13.50 0.76
CA CYS A 195 -12.16 -14.00 1.95
C CYS A 195 -12.62 -15.44 2.23
N PRO A 196 -11.79 -16.47 1.96
CA PRO A 196 -12.26 -17.86 2.00
C PRO A 196 -12.50 -18.37 3.43
N ARG A 197 -11.86 -17.74 4.41
CA ARG A 197 -11.91 -18.12 5.83
C ARG A 197 -12.82 -17.22 6.68
N THR A 198 -13.36 -16.13 6.11
CA THR A 198 -14.07 -15.11 6.88
C THR A 198 -15.54 -15.06 6.51
N VAL A 199 -16.39 -14.99 7.55
CA VAL A 199 -17.83 -14.88 7.45
C VAL A 199 -18.29 -13.58 8.08
N LEU A 200 -19.23 -12.88 7.43
CA LEU A 200 -19.94 -11.75 8.01
C LEU A 200 -21.29 -12.23 8.53
N LEU A 201 -21.55 -11.94 9.80
CA LEU A 201 -22.82 -12.16 10.47
C LEU A 201 -23.59 -10.85 10.54
N LEU A 202 -24.86 -10.88 10.13
CA LEU A 202 -25.77 -9.74 10.13
C LEU A 202 -26.98 -10.01 11.01
N GLY A 203 -27.64 -8.94 11.46
CA GLY A 203 -28.88 -9.00 12.22
C GLY A 203 -28.68 -9.27 13.71
N ILE A 204 -27.52 -8.88 14.26
CA ILE A 204 -27.20 -9.07 15.68
C ILE A 204 -27.83 -7.91 16.48
N PRO A 205 -28.74 -8.20 17.43
CA PRO A 205 -29.37 -7.18 18.25
C PRO A 205 -28.47 -6.77 19.42
N ASP A 206 -28.62 -5.53 19.87
CA ASP A 206 -27.87 -4.99 21.01
C ASP A 206 -28.60 -5.30 22.33
N VAL A 207 -28.50 -6.54 22.80
CA VAL A 207 -29.21 -7.05 23.99
C VAL A 207 -28.29 -7.56 25.09
N LEU A 208 -27.00 -7.72 24.80
CA LEU A 208 -25.96 -8.10 25.76
C LEU A 208 -24.81 -7.09 25.71
N SER A 209 -23.93 -7.15 26.71
CA SER A 209 -22.65 -6.45 26.62
C SER A 209 -21.85 -6.90 25.40
N VAL A 210 -20.92 -6.06 24.93
CA VAL A 210 -20.06 -6.35 23.78
C VAL A 210 -19.31 -7.67 23.96
N GLU A 211 -18.72 -7.88 25.14
CA GLU A 211 -17.95 -9.10 25.45
C GLU A 211 -18.86 -10.32 25.53
N SER A 212 -19.99 -10.24 26.22
CA SER A 212 -20.92 -11.38 26.33
C SER A 212 -21.53 -11.77 25.00
N MET A 213 -21.83 -10.81 24.11
CA MET A 213 -22.29 -11.10 22.75
C MET A 213 -21.17 -11.74 21.92
N ARG A 214 -19.94 -11.21 22.01
CA ARG A 214 -18.77 -11.75 21.32
C ARG A 214 -18.54 -13.21 21.69
N ASP A 215 -18.52 -13.51 23.00
CA ASP A 215 -18.29 -14.85 23.51
C ASP A 215 -19.43 -15.81 23.14
N ALA A 216 -20.70 -15.35 23.18
CA ALA A 216 -21.84 -16.16 22.75
C ALA A 216 -21.77 -16.55 21.27
N LEU A 217 -21.34 -15.63 20.40
CA LEU A 217 -21.12 -15.89 18.98
C LEU A 217 -19.96 -16.87 18.80
N GLU A 218 -18.83 -16.64 19.44
CA GLU A 218 -17.65 -17.51 19.36
C GLU A 218 -17.98 -18.95 19.77
N ILE A 219 -18.59 -19.14 20.94
CA ILE A 219 -19.03 -20.46 21.44
C ILE A 219 -20.03 -21.12 20.48
N HIS A 220 -20.91 -20.34 19.84
CA HIS A 220 -21.85 -20.90 18.86
C HIS A 220 -21.12 -21.45 17.63
N PHE A 221 -20.17 -20.68 17.09
CA PHE A 221 -19.47 -21.00 15.84
C PHE A 221 -18.21 -21.86 16.02
N GLN A 222 -17.81 -22.15 17.25
CA GLN A 222 -16.83 -23.22 17.55
C GLN A 222 -17.44 -24.62 17.58
N LYS A 223 -18.77 -24.75 17.76
CA LYS A 223 -19.42 -26.06 17.87
C LYS A 223 -19.55 -26.74 16.52
N ALA A 224 -18.87 -27.88 16.35
CA ALA A 224 -18.95 -28.71 15.15
C ALA A 224 -20.39 -29.14 14.81
N SER A 225 -21.24 -29.40 15.83
CA SER A 225 -22.67 -29.73 15.63
C SER A 225 -23.48 -28.62 14.96
N ARG A 226 -22.96 -27.40 14.93
CA ARG A 226 -23.57 -26.23 14.28
C ARG A 226 -22.94 -25.92 12.92
N GLY A 227 -21.98 -26.72 12.47
CA GLY A 227 -21.17 -26.49 11.27
C GLY A 227 -19.91 -25.65 11.55
N GLY A 228 -19.64 -25.36 12.82
CA GLY A 228 -18.53 -24.55 13.30
C GLY A 228 -17.17 -25.27 13.33
N GLY A 229 -16.14 -24.55 13.76
CA GLY A 229 -14.75 -25.01 13.85
C GLY A 229 -13.87 -24.01 14.60
N GLU A 230 -12.55 -24.20 14.57
CA GLU A 230 -11.62 -23.32 15.28
C GLU A 230 -11.67 -21.88 14.72
N VAL A 231 -11.79 -20.91 15.64
CA VAL A 231 -11.94 -19.49 15.34
C VAL A 231 -10.59 -18.83 15.58
N ASP A 232 -10.06 -18.20 14.55
CA ASP A 232 -8.80 -17.44 14.58
C ASP A 232 -9.03 -16.00 15.07
N ALA A 233 -10.10 -15.36 14.58
CA ALA A 233 -10.45 -14.00 14.99
C ALA A 233 -11.96 -13.74 14.98
N LEU A 234 -12.44 -12.95 15.95
CA LEU A 234 -13.83 -12.48 16.00
C LEU A 234 -13.91 -10.99 16.34
N ALA A 235 -14.60 -10.22 15.49
CA ALA A 235 -14.86 -8.80 15.71
C ALA A 235 -16.38 -8.54 15.67
N TYR A 236 -16.94 -8.02 16.77
CA TYR A 236 -18.37 -7.67 16.88
C TYR A 236 -18.56 -6.14 16.96
N VAL A 237 -19.52 -5.62 16.20
CA VAL A 237 -19.93 -4.21 16.23
C VAL A 237 -21.40 -4.12 16.69
N PRO A 238 -21.68 -3.51 17.86
CA PRO A 238 -23.03 -3.33 18.35
C PRO A 238 -23.93 -2.52 17.42
N ALA A 239 -25.25 -2.73 17.51
CA ALA A 239 -26.21 -1.95 16.75
C ALA A 239 -26.08 -0.45 17.08
N GLY A 240 -26.23 0.41 16.07
CA GLY A 240 -26.06 1.86 16.24
C GLY A 240 -24.61 2.34 16.33
N ARG A 241 -23.61 1.44 16.29
CA ARG A 241 -22.19 1.78 16.16
C ARG A 241 -21.67 1.45 14.76
N THR A 242 -20.48 1.95 14.43
CA THR A 242 -19.75 1.59 13.21
C THR A 242 -18.37 1.09 13.59
N GLY A 243 -17.91 0.03 12.95
CA GLY A 243 -16.55 -0.49 13.12
C GLY A 243 -15.76 -0.40 11.82
N VAL A 244 -14.45 -0.65 11.92
CA VAL A 244 -13.57 -0.83 10.76
C VAL A 244 -12.86 -2.17 10.94
N ALA A 245 -12.96 -3.02 9.93
CA ALA A 245 -12.23 -4.27 9.83
C ALA A 245 -10.96 -4.04 9.01
N VAL A 246 -9.83 -4.56 9.49
CA VAL A 246 -8.55 -4.49 8.79
C VAL A 246 -8.22 -5.88 8.29
N PHE A 247 -8.12 -6.03 6.98
CA PHE A 247 -7.74 -7.28 6.32
C PHE A 247 -6.28 -7.18 5.89
N VAL A 248 -5.51 -8.17 6.30
CA VAL A 248 -4.11 -8.38 5.93
C VAL A 248 -3.99 -9.73 5.23
N GLU A 249 -3.03 -9.84 4.33
CA GLU A 249 -2.62 -11.14 3.78
C GLU A 249 -1.74 -11.85 4.82
N ASP A 250 -2.04 -13.12 5.08
CA ASP A 250 -1.33 -14.01 6.02
C ASP A 250 -0.18 -14.72 5.29
#